data_AF-A0A524K711-F1
#
_entry.id   AF-A0A524K711-F1
#
_cell.length_a   1.000
_cell.length_b   1.000
_cell.length_c   1.000
_cell.angle_alpha   90.00
_cell.angle_beta   90.00
_cell.angle_gamma   90.00
#
_symmetry.space_group_name_H-M   'P 1'
#
loop_
_entity.id
_entity.type
_entity.pdbx_description
1 polymer ?
#
loop_
_entity_poly.entity_id
_entity_poly.type
_entity_poly.pdbx_seq_one_letter_code
_entity_poly.pdbx_strand_id
1 'polypeptide(L)'
;SDSTIHLNNRGIFNRFLTRVGAAEKSVEILRVVDKLSKIGVEETRLQLAALTGESTADEMLEYISGGSDFGATLDRIVRLAGGSNPDSDRLSQIRDMAEACGIADALVLAPSITRGLDYYTGVVFETFLDAMPEIGSVCSGGRYNDLASLYTNQKMPGVGASVGIDRLLAALEALGKTSGTTGSTRVVVLNLDDDIGTEYQAAAAALRAAGIAAEVFPERRKLGQQFSYAEKKGAAWALVRGADEKQKGVWVLRDMATRADTEYASVHEIVEALISDGARA
;
A
#
# COMPACT_ATOMS: atom_id res chain seq x y z
N SER A 1 -13.34 -4.13 -5.09
CA SER A 1 -12.13 -3.67 -4.39
C SER A 1 -11.33 -2.79 -5.33
N ASP A 2 -10.39 -1.97 -4.83
CA ASP A 2 -9.46 -1.18 -5.67
C ASP A 2 -8.20 -2.00 -6.07
N SER A 3 -8.15 -3.26 -5.66
CA SER A 3 -7.03 -4.18 -5.84
C SER A 3 -7.49 -5.63 -5.80
N THR A 4 -6.75 -6.48 -6.51
CA THR A 4 -6.94 -7.94 -6.54
C THR A 4 -5.69 -8.66 -6.06
N ILE A 5 -5.86 -9.65 -5.18
CA ILE A 5 -4.84 -10.57 -4.68
C ILE A 5 -4.93 -11.87 -5.46
N HIS A 6 -3.97 -12.10 -6.33
CA HIS A 6 -3.80 -13.37 -7.01
C HIS A 6 -3.02 -14.33 -6.12
N LEU A 7 -3.49 -15.56 -6.00
CA LEU A 7 -2.98 -16.61 -5.13
C LEU A 7 -2.61 -17.84 -5.96
N ASN A 8 -1.58 -18.60 -5.57
CA ASN A 8 -1.29 -19.93 -6.08
C ASN A 8 -0.64 -20.80 -4.98
N ASN A 9 -0.44 -22.10 -5.22
CA ASN A 9 0.31 -22.97 -4.32
C ASN A 9 1.34 -23.82 -5.08
N ARG A 10 2.62 -23.68 -4.71
CA ARG A 10 3.76 -24.41 -5.30
C ARG A 10 3.63 -25.92 -5.16
N GLY A 11 3.07 -26.42 -4.06
CA GLY A 11 2.91 -27.85 -3.82
C GLY A 11 2.00 -28.54 -4.84
N ILE A 12 0.89 -27.90 -5.21
CA ILE A 12 -0.05 -28.42 -6.22
C ILE A 12 0.63 -28.42 -7.61
N PHE A 13 1.33 -27.34 -7.95
CA PHE A 13 2.06 -27.25 -9.21
C PHE A 13 3.17 -28.30 -9.32
N ASN A 14 3.95 -28.51 -8.25
CA ASN A 14 5.01 -29.52 -8.23
C ASN A 14 4.44 -30.95 -8.38
N ARG A 15 3.27 -31.23 -7.79
CA ARG A 15 2.56 -32.50 -7.99
C ARG A 15 2.10 -32.67 -9.44
N PHE A 16 1.54 -31.62 -10.03
CA PHE A 16 1.20 -31.61 -11.46
C PHE A 16 2.42 -31.92 -12.33
N LEU A 17 3.55 -31.23 -12.11
CA LEU A 17 4.80 -31.47 -12.84
C LEU A 17 5.32 -32.90 -12.67
N THR A 18 5.21 -33.47 -11.47
CA THR A 18 5.62 -34.86 -11.21
C THR A 18 4.76 -35.84 -12.01
N ARG A 19 3.44 -35.64 -12.06
CA ARG A 19 2.52 -36.49 -12.81
C ARG A 19 2.84 -36.49 -14.31
N VAL A 20 3.13 -35.33 -14.88
CA VAL A 20 3.42 -35.19 -16.32
C VAL A 20 4.90 -35.44 -16.67
N GLY A 21 5.71 -35.91 -15.72
CA GLY A 21 7.12 -36.25 -15.95
C GLY A 21 8.03 -35.04 -16.23
N ALA A 22 7.66 -33.85 -15.74
CA ALA A 22 8.35 -32.58 -16.02
C ALA A 22 8.94 -31.91 -14.76
N ALA A 23 9.01 -32.62 -13.63
CA ALA A 23 9.51 -32.08 -12.36
C ALA A 23 10.93 -31.47 -12.46
N GLU A 24 11.84 -32.14 -13.17
CA GLU A 24 13.23 -31.69 -13.38
C GLU A 24 13.34 -30.38 -14.18
N LYS A 25 12.28 -29.98 -14.90
CA LYS A 25 12.23 -28.77 -15.73
C LYS A 25 11.41 -27.66 -15.09
N SER A 26 11.11 -27.76 -13.78
CA SER A 26 10.21 -26.83 -13.09
C SER A 26 10.64 -25.37 -13.26
N VAL A 27 11.94 -25.07 -13.14
CA VAL A 27 12.42 -23.68 -13.20
C VAL A 27 12.25 -23.10 -14.61
N GLU A 28 12.59 -23.86 -15.63
CA GLU A 28 12.43 -23.49 -17.03
C GLU A 28 10.96 -23.28 -17.39
N ILE A 29 10.08 -24.19 -16.97
CA ILE A 29 8.63 -24.09 -17.20
C ILE A 29 8.09 -22.83 -16.55
N LEU A 30 8.43 -22.55 -15.29
CA LEU A 30 7.95 -21.37 -14.59
C LEU A 30 8.43 -20.06 -15.24
N ARG A 31 9.64 -20.04 -15.79
CA ARG A 31 10.16 -18.90 -16.57
C ARG A 31 9.40 -18.68 -17.89
N VAL A 32 8.89 -19.74 -18.50
CA VAL A 32 8.03 -19.62 -19.69
C VAL A 32 6.66 -19.10 -19.28
N VAL A 33 6.05 -19.67 -18.23
CA VAL A 33 4.74 -19.23 -17.71
C VAL A 33 4.76 -17.79 -17.21
N ASP A 34 5.84 -17.32 -16.56
CA ASP A 34 5.99 -15.92 -16.12
C ASP A 34 5.88 -14.91 -17.28
N LYS A 35 6.24 -15.33 -18.49
CA LYS A 35 6.18 -14.49 -19.70
C LYS A 35 4.81 -14.52 -20.38
N LEU A 36 3.88 -15.37 -19.95
CA LEU A 36 2.59 -15.60 -20.61
C LEU A 36 1.86 -14.30 -20.96
N SER A 37 1.80 -13.35 -20.02
CA SER A 37 1.12 -12.05 -20.22
C SER A 37 1.75 -11.19 -21.32
N LYS A 38 3.05 -11.40 -21.61
CA LYS A 38 3.82 -10.63 -22.60
C LYS A 38 3.90 -11.32 -23.96
N ILE A 39 4.07 -12.64 -23.97
CA ILE A 39 4.29 -13.40 -25.21
C ILE A 39 3.01 -14.05 -25.77
N GLY A 40 1.96 -14.15 -24.95
CA GLY A 40 0.69 -14.75 -25.33
C GLY A 40 0.67 -16.28 -25.26
N VAL A 41 -0.53 -16.85 -25.40
CA VAL A 41 -0.79 -18.29 -25.23
C VAL A 41 -0.07 -19.14 -26.28
N GLU A 42 -0.13 -18.75 -27.55
CA GLU A 42 0.48 -19.52 -28.66
C GLU A 42 1.99 -19.67 -28.50
N GLU A 43 2.70 -18.57 -28.24
CA GLU A 43 4.15 -18.60 -28.04
C GLU A 43 4.52 -19.34 -26.74
N THR A 44 3.72 -19.18 -25.68
CA THR A 44 3.87 -19.96 -24.45
C THR A 44 3.77 -21.45 -24.73
N ARG A 45 2.77 -21.88 -25.53
CA ARG A 45 2.58 -23.28 -25.94
C ARG A 45 3.82 -23.82 -26.63
N LEU A 46 4.34 -23.09 -27.61
CA LEU A 46 5.51 -23.50 -28.40
C LEU A 46 6.74 -23.70 -27.50
N GLN A 47 7.01 -22.77 -26.58
CA GLN A 47 8.13 -22.88 -25.65
C GLN A 47 7.96 -24.04 -24.66
N LEU A 48 6.75 -24.25 -24.13
CA LEU A 48 6.46 -25.40 -23.26
C LEU A 48 6.58 -26.74 -24.00
N ALA A 49 6.13 -26.80 -25.25
CA ALA A 49 6.20 -28.00 -26.07
C ALA A 49 7.66 -28.37 -26.39
N ALA A 50 8.52 -27.38 -26.66
CA ALA A 50 9.95 -27.60 -26.83
C ALA A 50 10.61 -28.17 -25.56
N LEU A 51 10.10 -27.83 -24.37
CA LEU A 51 10.61 -28.35 -23.10
C LEU A 51 10.04 -29.71 -22.75
N THR A 52 8.77 -30.00 -23.05
CA THR A 52 8.03 -31.10 -22.40
C THR A 52 7.22 -31.99 -23.33
N GLY A 53 7.18 -31.68 -24.63
CA GLY A 53 6.31 -32.30 -25.62
C GLY A 53 4.93 -31.63 -25.70
N GLU A 54 4.25 -31.79 -26.83
CA GLU A 54 2.98 -31.07 -27.11
C GLU A 54 1.87 -31.40 -26.11
N SER A 55 1.67 -32.69 -25.80
CA SER A 55 0.62 -33.12 -24.84
C SER A 55 0.80 -32.47 -23.47
N THR A 56 2.04 -32.44 -22.97
CA THR A 56 2.36 -31.85 -21.67
C THR A 56 2.18 -30.34 -21.68
N ALA A 57 2.53 -29.68 -22.79
CA ALA A 57 2.31 -28.25 -22.98
C ALA A 57 0.81 -27.90 -22.95
N ASP A 58 -0.02 -28.71 -23.60
CA ASP A 58 -1.48 -28.52 -23.61
C ASP A 58 -2.07 -28.67 -22.21
N GLU A 59 -1.68 -29.71 -21.46
CA GLU A 59 -2.08 -29.88 -20.06
C GLU A 59 -1.59 -28.73 -19.16
N MET A 60 -0.40 -28.18 -19.42
CA MET A 60 0.12 -27.00 -18.70
C MET A 60 -0.71 -25.75 -18.99
N LEU A 61 -1.10 -25.52 -20.24
CA LEU A 61 -1.99 -24.41 -20.59
C LEU A 61 -3.35 -24.56 -19.93
N GLU A 62 -3.90 -25.78 -19.88
CA GLU A 62 -5.12 -26.06 -19.13
C GLU A 62 -4.94 -25.72 -17.63
N TYR A 63 -3.82 -26.12 -17.04
CA TYR A 63 -3.50 -25.86 -15.63
C TYR A 63 -3.42 -24.36 -15.32
N ILE A 64 -2.71 -23.57 -16.14
CA ILE A 64 -2.45 -22.15 -15.85
C ILE A 64 -3.59 -21.21 -16.24
N SER A 65 -4.54 -21.65 -17.07
CA SER A 65 -5.62 -20.80 -17.60
C SER A 65 -6.72 -20.44 -16.59
N GLY A 66 -6.76 -21.08 -15.42
CA GLY A 66 -7.78 -20.83 -14.40
C GLY A 66 -9.19 -21.28 -14.79
N GLY A 67 -10.14 -21.16 -13.86
CA GLY A 67 -11.57 -21.44 -14.05
C GLY A 67 -12.45 -20.18 -14.01
N SER A 68 -13.78 -20.36 -13.96
CA SER A 68 -14.75 -19.26 -13.85
C SER A 68 -14.66 -18.48 -12.54
N ASP A 69 -14.21 -19.14 -11.49
CA ASP A 69 -14.11 -18.64 -10.13
C ASP A 69 -13.02 -19.42 -9.36
N PHE A 70 -12.85 -19.09 -8.08
CA PHE A 70 -11.88 -19.74 -7.21
C PHE A 70 -12.10 -21.27 -7.12
N GLY A 71 -13.33 -21.71 -6.93
CA GLY A 71 -13.68 -23.12 -6.77
C GLY A 71 -13.46 -23.92 -8.05
N ALA A 72 -13.97 -23.42 -9.18
CA ALA A 72 -13.76 -24.03 -10.50
C ALA A 72 -12.27 -24.10 -10.87
N THR A 73 -11.49 -23.09 -10.47
CA THR A 73 -10.03 -23.11 -10.65
C THR A 73 -9.39 -24.18 -9.77
N LEU A 74 -9.77 -24.26 -8.50
CA LEU A 74 -9.24 -25.23 -7.55
C LEU A 74 -9.52 -26.67 -8.02
N ASP A 75 -10.76 -26.97 -8.39
CA ASP A 75 -11.16 -28.29 -8.89
C ASP A 75 -10.34 -28.71 -10.11
N ARG A 76 -10.08 -27.78 -11.03
CA ARG A 76 -9.26 -28.02 -12.21
C ARG A 76 -7.83 -28.36 -11.83
N ILE A 77 -7.15 -27.50 -11.07
CA ILE A 77 -5.73 -27.73 -10.73
C ILE A 77 -5.55 -28.97 -9.87
N VAL A 78 -6.52 -29.29 -9.01
CA VAL A 78 -6.54 -30.50 -8.19
C VAL A 78 -6.69 -31.75 -9.06
N ARG A 79 -7.65 -31.75 -10.00
CA ARG A 79 -7.80 -32.85 -10.96
C ARG A 79 -6.52 -33.06 -11.76
N LEU A 80 -5.95 -31.99 -12.33
CA LEU A 80 -4.72 -32.04 -13.09
C LEU A 80 -3.50 -32.41 -12.23
N ALA A 81 -3.50 -32.15 -10.92
CA ALA A 81 -2.44 -32.58 -10.01
C ALA A 81 -2.62 -34.02 -9.46
N GLY A 82 -3.61 -34.77 -9.96
CA GLY A 82 -3.87 -36.16 -9.56
C GLY A 82 -4.71 -36.31 -8.28
N GLY A 83 -5.55 -35.33 -7.95
CA GLY A 83 -6.50 -35.37 -6.84
C GLY A 83 -6.08 -34.54 -5.62
N SER A 84 -6.97 -34.53 -4.61
CA SER A 84 -6.81 -33.71 -3.41
C SER A 84 -5.55 -34.08 -2.62
N ASN A 85 -5.01 -33.08 -1.93
CA ASN A 85 -3.80 -33.17 -1.12
C ASN A 85 -3.80 -32.06 -0.05
N PRO A 86 -2.85 -32.08 0.91
CA PRO A 86 -2.80 -31.08 1.97
C PRO A 86 -2.62 -29.62 1.50
N ASP A 87 -2.14 -29.39 0.28
CA ASP A 87 -2.01 -28.05 -0.31
C ASP A 87 -3.32 -27.55 -0.93
N SER A 88 -4.13 -28.43 -1.51
CA SER A 88 -5.48 -28.07 -1.96
C SER A 88 -6.42 -27.81 -0.78
N ASP A 89 -6.37 -28.65 0.25
CA ASP A 89 -7.14 -28.42 1.49
C ASP A 89 -6.76 -27.08 2.13
N ARG A 90 -5.48 -26.70 2.06
CA ARG A 90 -4.99 -25.42 2.55
C ARG A 90 -5.47 -24.23 1.72
N LEU A 91 -5.61 -24.37 0.40
CA LEU A 91 -6.21 -23.31 -0.43
C LEU A 91 -7.69 -23.09 -0.09
N SER A 92 -8.45 -24.17 0.14
CA SER A 92 -9.83 -24.07 0.63
C SER A 92 -9.89 -23.36 1.98
N GLN A 93 -9.04 -23.74 2.94
CA GLN A 93 -8.98 -23.08 4.25
C GLN A 93 -8.64 -21.58 4.15
N ILE A 94 -7.70 -21.21 3.27
CA ILE A 94 -7.35 -19.79 3.04
C ILE A 94 -8.55 -19.03 2.47
N ARG A 95 -9.32 -19.64 1.56
CA ARG A 95 -10.54 -19.06 1.01
C ARG A 95 -11.59 -18.87 2.11
N ASP A 96 -11.85 -19.87 2.94
CA ASP A 96 -12.81 -19.79 4.05
C ASP A 96 -12.41 -18.69 5.05
N MET A 97 -11.11 -18.57 5.37
CA MET A 97 -10.58 -17.49 6.20
C MET A 97 -10.75 -16.12 5.55
N ALA A 98 -10.55 -16.01 4.24
CA ALA A 98 -10.77 -14.78 3.50
C ALA A 98 -12.26 -14.38 3.50
N GLU A 99 -13.18 -15.35 3.42
CA GLU A 99 -14.63 -15.13 3.52
C GLU A 99 -15.01 -14.64 4.92
N ALA A 100 -14.48 -15.29 5.97
CA ALA A 100 -14.69 -14.87 7.36
C ALA A 100 -14.16 -13.45 7.64
N CYS A 101 -13.09 -13.03 6.96
CA CYS A 101 -12.53 -11.69 7.04
C CYS A 101 -13.20 -10.67 6.10
N GLY A 102 -14.15 -11.08 5.26
CA GLY A 102 -14.82 -10.20 4.30
C GLY A 102 -13.94 -9.71 3.14
N ILE A 103 -12.86 -10.44 2.82
CA ILE A 103 -11.89 -10.08 1.76
C ILE A 103 -11.83 -11.10 0.62
N ALA A 104 -12.71 -12.10 0.61
CA ALA A 104 -12.70 -13.17 -0.40
C ALA A 104 -12.92 -12.68 -1.83
N ASP A 105 -13.67 -11.60 -2.02
CA ASP A 105 -13.92 -11.00 -3.34
C ASP A 105 -12.65 -10.40 -3.96
N ALA A 106 -11.67 -10.04 -3.12
CA ALA A 106 -10.36 -9.58 -3.59
C ALA A 106 -9.43 -10.75 -3.92
N LEU A 107 -9.79 -12.00 -3.62
CA LEU A 107 -8.90 -13.16 -3.75
C LEU A 107 -9.23 -13.97 -5.01
N VAL A 108 -8.25 -14.08 -5.91
CA VAL A 108 -8.32 -14.87 -7.15
C VAL A 108 -7.29 -15.99 -7.09
N LEU A 109 -7.70 -17.24 -7.34
CA LEU A 109 -6.75 -18.34 -7.56
C LEU A 109 -6.22 -18.24 -8.99
N ALA A 110 -4.93 -17.95 -9.14
CA ALA A 110 -4.26 -17.70 -10.41
C ALA A 110 -3.06 -18.65 -10.57
N PRO A 111 -3.25 -19.85 -11.18
CA PRO A 111 -2.19 -20.84 -11.27
C PRO A 111 -1.03 -20.43 -12.18
N SER A 112 -1.21 -19.38 -12.98
CA SER A 112 -0.19 -18.72 -13.80
C SER A 112 0.83 -17.89 -13.01
N ILE A 113 0.64 -17.66 -11.72
CA ILE A 113 1.63 -16.96 -10.89
C ILE A 113 2.79 -17.87 -10.54
N THR A 114 3.99 -17.43 -10.91
CA THR A 114 5.23 -18.22 -10.84
C THR A 114 6.39 -17.51 -10.13
N ARG A 115 6.18 -16.35 -9.50
CA ARG A 115 7.25 -15.60 -8.81
C ARG A 115 7.89 -16.37 -7.64
N GLY A 116 9.16 -16.02 -7.37
CA GLY A 116 9.98 -16.59 -6.29
C GLY A 116 10.36 -18.04 -6.57
N LEU A 117 10.93 -18.25 -7.77
CA LEU A 117 11.11 -19.53 -8.47
C LEU A 117 11.78 -20.65 -7.66
N ASP A 118 12.50 -20.34 -6.60
CA ASP A 118 13.41 -21.24 -5.92
C ASP A 118 13.18 -21.40 -4.40
N TYR A 119 12.58 -20.43 -3.70
CA TYR A 119 12.46 -20.50 -2.23
C TYR A 119 11.04 -20.66 -1.68
N TYR A 120 9.99 -20.47 -2.48
CA TYR A 120 8.63 -20.71 -2.02
C TYR A 120 8.27 -22.20 -2.05
N THR A 121 7.62 -22.65 -0.97
CA THR A 121 7.34 -24.07 -0.67
C THR A 121 5.85 -24.36 -0.53
N GLY A 122 5.00 -23.33 -0.58
CA GLY A 122 3.56 -23.46 -0.43
C GLY A 122 2.82 -22.34 -1.14
N VAL A 123 1.94 -21.65 -0.42
CA VAL A 123 1.16 -20.54 -0.98
C VAL A 123 2.08 -19.41 -1.46
N VAL A 124 1.74 -18.80 -2.58
CA VAL A 124 2.34 -17.59 -3.12
C VAL A 124 1.23 -16.63 -3.49
N PHE A 125 1.48 -15.33 -3.36
CA PHE A 125 0.49 -14.32 -3.72
C PHE A 125 1.13 -13.05 -4.26
N GLU A 126 0.39 -12.38 -5.14
CA GLU A 126 0.70 -11.08 -5.70
C GLU A 126 -0.56 -10.20 -5.68
N THR A 127 -0.40 -8.94 -5.32
CA THR A 127 -1.46 -7.96 -5.33
C THR A 127 -1.25 -6.98 -6.48
N PHE A 128 -2.31 -6.73 -7.24
CA PHE A 128 -2.37 -5.80 -8.35
C PHE A 128 -3.40 -4.71 -8.05
N LEU A 129 -3.16 -3.52 -8.57
CA LEU A 129 -4.13 -2.42 -8.51
C LEU A 129 -5.04 -2.52 -9.73
N ASP A 130 -6.35 -2.63 -9.51
CA ASP A 130 -7.29 -2.90 -10.62
C ASP A 130 -7.37 -1.72 -11.60
N ALA A 131 -7.14 -0.50 -11.09
CA ALA A 131 -7.09 0.71 -11.90
C ALA A 131 -5.77 0.89 -12.68
N MET A 132 -4.71 0.16 -12.33
CA MET A 132 -3.37 0.31 -12.91
C MET A 132 -2.64 -1.04 -13.02
N PRO A 133 -3.19 -2.04 -13.74
CA PRO A 133 -2.56 -3.35 -13.87
C PRO A 133 -1.16 -3.29 -14.50
N GLU A 134 -0.88 -2.27 -15.33
CA GLU A 134 0.38 -2.07 -16.03
C GLU A 134 1.58 -1.77 -15.11
N ILE A 135 1.33 -1.28 -13.89
CA ILE A 135 2.41 -1.06 -12.91
C ILE A 135 2.94 -2.38 -12.33
N GLY A 136 2.22 -3.49 -12.59
CA GLY A 136 2.50 -4.81 -12.08
C GLY A 136 2.18 -4.96 -10.59
N SER A 137 2.72 -6.02 -9.98
CA SER A 137 2.43 -6.31 -8.59
C SER A 137 3.05 -5.28 -7.62
N VAL A 138 2.21 -4.77 -6.72
CA VAL A 138 2.54 -3.78 -5.67
C VAL A 138 2.83 -4.43 -4.31
N CYS A 139 2.38 -5.67 -4.10
CA CYS A 139 2.70 -6.47 -2.92
C CYS A 139 2.86 -7.92 -3.35
N SER A 140 3.92 -8.60 -2.92
CA SER A 140 4.12 -10.01 -3.23
C SER A 140 4.61 -10.76 -2.01
N GLY A 141 4.30 -12.05 -1.91
CA GLY A 141 4.69 -12.86 -0.77
C GLY A 141 4.37 -14.33 -0.95
N GLY A 142 4.62 -15.08 0.12
CA GLY A 142 4.35 -16.51 0.13
C GLY A 142 4.99 -17.22 1.31
N ARG A 143 4.80 -18.54 1.32
CA ARG A 143 5.31 -19.45 2.35
C ARG A 143 6.63 -20.07 1.93
N TYR A 144 7.62 -19.97 2.78
CA TYR A 144 8.98 -20.50 2.61
C TYR A 144 9.37 -21.28 3.86
N ASN A 145 9.35 -22.61 3.76
CA ASN A 145 9.65 -23.46 4.92
C ASN A 145 11.16 -23.66 5.13
N ASP A 146 11.95 -23.54 4.06
CA ASP A 146 13.34 -23.99 4.04
C ASP A 146 14.36 -22.85 3.91
N LEU A 147 13.90 -21.59 3.77
CA LEU A 147 14.79 -20.44 3.58
C LEU A 147 15.73 -20.21 4.77
N ALA A 148 15.22 -20.41 6.00
CA ALA A 148 16.02 -20.28 7.21
C ALA A 148 17.08 -21.38 7.35
N SER A 149 16.89 -22.53 6.70
CA SER A 149 17.80 -23.67 6.74
C SER A 149 19.17 -23.37 6.12
N LEU A 150 19.28 -22.28 5.33
CA LEU A 150 20.55 -21.77 4.82
C LEU A 150 21.47 -21.22 5.93
N TYR A 151 20.91 -20.90 7.10
CA TYR A 151 21.61 -20.22 8.19
C TYR A 151 21.48 -20.93 9.55
N THR A 152 20.59 -21.91 9.67
CA THR A 152 20.38 -22.66 10.92
C THR A 152 19.95 -24.11 10.64
N ASN A 153 20.24 -25.01 11.57
CA ASN A 153 19.72 -26.39 11.55
C ASN A 153 18.32 -26.50 12.15
N GLN A 154 17.76 -25.41 12.70
CA GLN A 154 16.40 -25.39 13.22
C GLN A 154 15.41 -25.18 12.06
N LYS A 155 14.38 -26.03 12.03
CA LYS A 155 13.28 -25.87 11.07
C LYS A 155 12.39 -24.70 11.47
N MET A 156 12.49 -23.60 10.74
CA MET A 156 11.73 -22.37 10.99
C MET A 156 10.90 -22.00 9.75
N PRO A 157 9.65 -22.51 9.65
CA PRO A 157 8.80 -22.16 8.53
C PRO A 157 8.31 -20.72 8.60
N GLY A 158 8.37 -20.00 7.49
CA GLY A 158 7.92 -18.62 7.38
C GLY A 158 6.82 -18.43 6.35
N VAL A 159 5.99 -17.41 6.58
CA VAL A 159 5.11 -16.81 5.58
C VAL A 159 5.22 -15.30 5.74
N GLY A 160 5.34 -14.59 4.63
CA GLY A 160 5.49 -13.14 4.66
C GLY A 160 5.17 -12.52 3.32
N ALA A 161 5.11 -11.19 3.34
CA ALA A 161 4.86 -10.36 2.17
C ALA A 161 5.79 -9.14 2.19
N SER A 162 6.04 -8.57 1.03
CA SER A 162 6.75 -7.32 0.87
C SER A 162 5.92 -6.37 0.01
N VAL A 163 5.83 -5.13 0.46
CA VAL A 163 5.14 -4.04 -0.25
C VAL A 163 6.18 -3.23 -1.02
N GLY A 164 5.97 -3.09 -2.33
CA GLY A 164 6.78 -2.23 -3.18
C GLY A 164 6.40 -0.78 -3.01
N ILE A 165 6.93 -0.11 -1.98
CA ILE A 165 6.60 1.28 -1.62
C ILE A 165 6.78 2.22 -2.82
N ASP A 166 7.89 2.12 -3.55
CA ASP A 166 8.16 2.99 -4.71
C ASP A 166 7.09 2.87 -5.79
N ARG A 167 6.63 1.65 -6.08
CA ARG A 167 5.54 1.41 -7.05
C ARG A 167 4.21 1.94 -6.52
N LEU A 168 3.93 1.73 -5.24
CA LEU A 168 2.69 2.18 -4.64
C LEU A 168 2.61 3.72 -4.64
N LEU A 169 3.71 4.41 -4.33
CA LEU A 169 3.81 5.86 -4.38
C LEU A 169 3.60 6.37 -5.82
N ALA A 170 4.26 5.77 -6.81
CA ALA A 170 4.07 6.13 -8.21
C ALA A 170 2.61 5.92 -8.68
N ALA A 171 1.94 4.86 -8.23
CA ALA A 171 0.51 4.66 -8.49
C ALA A 171 -0.37 5.72 -7.82
N LEU A 172 -0.09 6.07 -6.56
CA LEU A 172 -0.84 7.11 -5.84
C LEU A 172 -0.68 8.47 -6.52
N GLU A 173 0.52 8.82 -6.99
CA GLU A 173 0.79 10.02 -7.77
C GLU A 173 0.01 10.03 -9.09
N ALA A 174 0.07 8.95 -9.86
CA ALA A 174 -0.64 8.82 -11.14
C ALA A 174 -2.17 8.91 -10.99
N LEU A 175 -2.72 8.40 -9.88
CA LEU A 175 -4.14 8.46 -9.56
C LEU A 175 -4.57 9.80 -8.93
N GLY A 176 -3.64 10.73 -8.70
CA GLY A 176 -3.92 11.99 -8.02
C GLY A 176 -4.33 11.81 -6.55
N LYS A 177 -4.01 10.66 -5.94
CA LYS A 177 -4.32 10.30 -4.55
C LYS A 177 -3.24 10.78 -3.56
N THR A 178 -2.30 11.63 -3.98
CA THR A 178 -1.31 12.31 -3.12
C THR A 178 -1.97 13.45 -2.35
N SER A 179 -2.90 13.10 -1.46
CA SER A 179 -3.55 14.06 -0.57
C SER A 179 -2.79 14.09 0.76
N GLY A 180 -1.85 15.02 0.85
CA GLY A 180 -1.23 15.42 2.11
C GLY A 180 -0.70 16.83 1.93
N THR A 181 -1.24 17.79 2.69
CA THR A 181 -0.53 19.04 2.94
C THR A 181 0.85 18.67 3.46
N THR A 182 1.89 19.05 2.73
CA THR A 182 3.30 18.74 3.03
C THR A 182 3.83 19.46 4.28
N GLY A 183 2.94 20.11 5.04
CA GLY A 183 3.23 20.89 6.21
C GLY A 183 3.21 20.08 7.48
N SER A 184 4.35 19.97 8.17
CA SER A 184 4.34 19.68 9.60
C SER A 184 3.76 20.84 10.42
N THR A 185 3.69 22.06 9.86
CA THR A 185 3.17 23.25 10.54
C THR A 185 1.65 23.30 10.48
N ARG A 186 0.99 23.30 11.65
CA ARG A 186 -0.48 23.41 11.78
C ARG A 186 -0.94 24.85 11.97
N VAL A 187 -0.12 25.67 12.64
CA VAL A 187 -0.39 27.09 12.91
C VAL A 187 0.83 27.95 12.53
N VAL A 188 0.62 29.03 11.77
CA VAL A 188 1.64 30.06 11.56
C VAL A 188 1.26 31.32 12.34
N VAL A 189 2.11 31.74 13.27
CA VAL A 189 1.96 33.03 13.96
C VAL A 189 2.54 34.13 13.08
N LEU A 190 1.70 35.08 12.68
CA LEU A 190 2.10 36.17 11.79
C LEU A 190 2.92 37.21 12.55
N ASN A 191 4.01 37.66 11.94
CA ASN A 191 4.89 38.68 12.48
C ASN A 191 4.55 40.04 11.87
N LEU A 192 3.67 40.79 12.53
CA LEU A 192 3.14 42.07 12.02
C LEU A 192 3.84 43.29 12.60
N ASP A 193 4.48 43.13 13.75
CA ASP A 193 5.10 44.19 14.53
C ASP A 193 6.35 43.66 15.26
N ASP A 194 7.49 44.31 15.00
CA ASP A 194 8.79 43.91 15.52
C ASP A 194 8.88 44.10 17.05
N ASP A 195 8.10 45.03 17.61
CA ASP A 195 8.11 45.34 19.05
C ASP A 195 7.45 44.27 19.92
N ILE A 196 6.71 43.34 19.30
CA ILE A 196 5.95 42.29 19.98
C ILE A 196 6.41 40.88 19.60
N GLY A 197 7.59 40.76 19.00
CA GLY A 197 8.19 39.47 18.62
C GLY A 197 8.29 38.45 19.77
N THR A 198 8.49 38.92 21.01
CA THR A 198 8.50 38.06 22.21
C THR A 198 7.12 37.45 22.51
N GLU A 199 6.03 38.21 22.30
CA GLU A 199 4.65 37.70 22.45
C GLU A 199 4.36 36.61 21.40
N TYR A 200 4.82 36.80 20.15
CA TYR A 200 4.66 35.79 19.10
C TYR A 200 5.40 34.48 19.43
N GLN A 201 6.64 34.58 19.92
CA GLN A 201 7.42 33.41 20.32
C GLN A 201 6.80 32.70 21.52
N ALA A 202 6.28 33.45 22.50
CA ALA A 202 5.55 32.89 23.63
C ALA A 202 4.27 32.15 23.19
N ALA A 203 3.51 32.73 22.25
CA ALA A 203 2.33 32.11 21.68
C ALA A 203 2.66 30.79 20.96
N ALA A 204 3.67 30.81 20.09
CA ALA A 204 4.12 29.61 19.40
C ALA A 204 4.67 28.54 20.37
N ALA A 205 5.35 28.95 21.44
CA ALA A 205 5.82 28.02 22.48
C ALA A 205 4.65 27.38 23.23
N ALA A 206 3.60 28.13 23.58
CA ALA A 206 2.40 27.59 24.23
C ALA A 206 1.66 26.58 23.33
N LEU A 207 1.51 26.88 22.04
CA LEU A 207 0.95 25.95 21.05
C LEU A 207 1.77 24.65 20.96
N ARG A 208 3.10 24.76 20.86
CA ARG A 208 3.99 23.60 20.80
C ARG A 208 3.97 22.77 22.09
N ALA A 209 3.90 23.41 23.25
CA ALA A 209 3.78 22.72 24.54
C ALA A 209 2.48 21.89 24.64
N ALA A 210 1.43 22.29 23.91
CA ALA A 210 0.18 21.56 23.77
C ALA A 210 0.18 20.53 22.63
N GLY A 211 1.33 20.26 21.99
CA GLY A 211 1.44 19.32 20.87
C GLY A 211 0.96 19.86 19.52
N ILE A 212 0.66 21.17 19.43
CA ILE A 212 0.25 21.82 18.18
C ILE A 212 1.49 22.36 17.48
N ALA A 213 1.79 21.83 16.30
CA ALA A 213 2.93 22.28 15.52
C ALA A 213 2.73 23.73 15.05
N ALA A 214 3.55 24.63 15.61
CA ALA A 214 3.45 26.07 15.35
C ALA A 214 4.82 26.71 15.12
N GLU A 215 4.87 27.62 14.14
CA GLU A 215 6.03 28.44 13.84
C GLU A 215 5.66 29.93 13.79
N VAL A 216 6.63 30.80 14.03
CA VAL A 216 6.48 32.26 13.88
C VAL A 216 7.07 32.65 12.53
N PHE A 217 6.36 33.48 11.77
CA PHE A 217 6.90 34.02 10.53
C PHE A 217 8.16 34.88 10.82
N PRO A 218 9.29 34.67 10.12
CA PRO A 218 10.61 35.10 10.61
C PRO A 218 10.84 36.61 10.60
N GLU A 219 10.20 37.36 9.71
CA GLU A 219 10.48 38.78 9.50
C GLU A 219 9.18 39.57 9.26
N ARG A 220 9.17 40.86 9.62
CA ARG A 220 8.00 41.70 9.35
C ARG A 220 7.78 41.89 7.85
N ARG A 221 6.67 41.34 7.36
CA ARG A 221 6.24 41.41 5.95
C ARG A 221 4.77 41.80 5.83
N LYS A 222 4.34 42.16 4.63
CA LYS A 222 2.92 42.43 4.36
C LYS A 222 2.10 41.17 4.65
N LEU A 223 0.94 41.37 5.26
CA LEU A 223 0.05 40.31 5.74
C LEU A 223 -0.29 39.27 4.65
N GLY A 224 -0.52 39.72 3.41
CA GLY A 224 -0.74 38.81 2.27
C GLY A 224 0.44 37.87 1.97
N GLN A 225 1.68 38.31 2.13
CA GLN A 225 2.87 37.46 1.91
C GLN A 225 2.97 36.35 2.98
N GLN A 226 2.58 36.67 4.22
CA GLN A 226 2.62 35.72 5.32
C GLN A 226 1.48 34.70 5.22
N PHE A 227 0.29 35.10 4.75
CA PHE A 227 -0.76 34.14 4.41
C PHE A 227 -0.36 33.21 3.27
N SER A 228 0.25 33.73 2.19
CA SER A 228 0.77 32.86 1.12
C SER A 228 1.85 31.91 1.61
N TYR A 229 2.64 32.30 2.62
CA TYR A 229 3.59 31.41 3.27
C TYR A 229 2.88 30.30 4.05
N ALA A 230 1.90 30.64 4.88
CA ALA A 230 1.10 29.67 5.63
C ALA A 230 0.38 28.67 4.71
N GLU A 231 -0.16 29.15 3.58
CA GLU A 231 -0.79 28.32 2.55
C GLU A 231 0.20 27.36 1.87
N LYS A 232 1.38 27.85 1.46
CA LYS A 232 2.45 26.99 0.90
C LYS A 232 2.96 25.94 1.89
N LYS A 233 2.94 26.28 3.18
CA LYS A 233 3.27 25.38 4.29
C LYS A 233 2.13 24.43 4.62
N GLY A 234 0.96 24.54 4.01
CA GLY A 234 -0.20 23.70 4.34
C GLY A 234 -0.73 23.89 5.76
N ALA A 235 -0.50 25.06 6.36
CA ALA A 235 -1.00 25.35 7.71
C ALA A 235 -2.52 25.50 7.69
N ALA A 236 -3.19 24.85 8.63
CA ALA A 236 -4.63 24.94 8.79
C ALA A 236 -5.07 26.32 9.32
N TRP A 237 -4.20 26.95 10.12
CA TRP A 237 -4.52 28.19 10.83
C TRP A 237 -3.40 29.23 10.72
N ALA A 238 -3.78 30.50 10.71
CA ALA A 238 -2.89 31.61 10.93
C ALA A 238 -3.30 32.37 12.21
N LEU A 239 -2.34 32.60 13.10
CA LEU A 239 -2.54 33.35 14.34
C LEU A 239 -2.07 34.79 14.15
N VAL A 240 -2.97 35.74 14.37
CA VAL A 240 -2.78 37.16 14.08
C VAL A 240 -2.90 37.97 15.37
N ARG A 241 -1.92 38.84 15.59
CA ARG A 241 -1.97 39.90 16.61
C ARG A 241 -1.13 41.08 16.15
N GLY A 242 -1.80 42.10 15.60
CA GLY A 242 -1.21 43.39 15.28
C GLY A 242 -1.48 44.41 16.38
N ALA A 243 -1.25 45.69 16.06
CA ALA A 243 -1.46 46.80 16.98
C ALA A 243 -2.92 46.91 17.46
N ASP A 244 -3.89 46.70 16.56
CA ASP A 244 -5.32 46.81 16.86
C ASP A 244 -5.79 45.67 17.77
N GLU A 245 -5.43 44.42 17.47
CA GLU A 245 -5.77 43.27 18.30
C GLU A 245 -5.10 43.37 19.68
N LYS A 246 -3.84 43.86 19.71
CA LYS A 246 -3.14 44.11 20.96
C LYS A 246 -3.84 45.18 21.81
N GLN A 247 -4.31 46.27 21.20
CA GLN A 247 -5.06 47.31 21.90
C GLN A 247 -6.39 46.78 22.47
N LYS A 248 -7.06 45.89 21.73
CA LYS A 248 -8.28 45.21 22.18
C LYS A 248 -8.02 44.09 23.18
N GLY A 249 -6.77 43.67 23.34
CA GLY A 249 -6.38 42.57 24.23
C GLY A 249 -6.70 41.17 23.67
N VAL A 250 -6.90 41.03 22.36
CA VAL A 250 -7.33 39.78 21.72
C VAL A 250 -6.27 39.18 20.78
N TRP A 251 -6.44 37.91 20.45
CA TRP A 251 -5.76 37.21 19.37
C TRP A 251 -6.79 36.81 18.32
N VAL A 252 -6.43 36.87 17.05
CA VAL A 252 -7.30 36.43 15.96
C VAL A 252 -6.76 35.13 15.39
N LEU A 253 -7.55 34.07 15.41
CA LEU A 253 -7.25 32.81 14.74
C LEU A 253 -8.03 32.78 13.42
N ARG A 254 -7.29 32.70 12.31
CA ARG A 254 -7.87 32.63 10.97
C ARG A 254 -7.82 31.21 10.42
N ASP A 255 -8.97 30.70 9.98
CA ASP A 255 -9.07 29.46 9.20
C ASP A 255 -8.52 29.70 7.79
N MET A 256 -7.47 28.97 7.40
CA MET A 256 -6.86 29.16 6.08
C MET A 256 -7.74 28.63 4.94
N ALA A 257 -8.62 27.65 5.21
CA ALA A 257 -9.53 27.09 4.23
C ALA A 257 -10.80 27.93 4.05
N THR A 258 -11.46 28.30 5.16
CA THR A 258 -12.72 29.07 5.12
C THR A 258 -12.53 30.58 5.11
N ARG A 259 -11.33 31.06 5.47
CA ARG A 259 -10.99 32.48 5.65
C ARG A 259 -11.78 33.18 6.75
N ALA A 260 -12.42 32.42 7.64
CA ALA A 260 -13.11 32.94 8.82
C ALA A 260 -12.12 33.31 9.92
N ASP A 261 -12.37 34.44 10.59
CA ASP A 261 -11.58 34.94 11.70
C ASP A 261 -12.37 34.76 13.00
N THR A 262 -11.72 34.25 14.05
CA THR A 262 -12.30 34.13 15.39
C THR A 262 -11.40 34.81 16.42
N GLU A 263 -11.97 35.69 17.24
CA GLU A 263 -11.25 36.39 18.30
C GLU A 263 -11.23 35.56 19.59
N TYR A 264 -10.08 35.54 20.26
CA TYR A 264 -9.84 34.89 21.55
C TYR A 264 -9.15 35.86 22.50
N ALA A 265 -9.47 35.82 23.79
CA ALA A 265 -8.83 36.69 24.78
C ALA A 265 -7.40 36.25 25.10
N SER A 266 -7.05 34.98 24.85
CA SER A 266 -5.71 34.45 25.12
C SER A 266 -5.30 33.32 24.19
N VAL A 267 -3.99 33.06 24.13
CA VAL A 267 -3.43 31.87 23.43
C VAL A 267 -3.90 30.57 24.09
N HIS A 268 -4.20 30.59 25.39
CA HIS A 268 -4.69 29.41 26.09
C HIS A 268 -6.07 28.98 25.58
N GLU A 269 -6.99 29.92 25.39
CA GLU A 269 -8.31 29.63 24.79
C GLU A 269 -8.18 29.09 23.36
N ILE A 270 -7.22 29.61 22.58
CA ILE A 270 -6.92 29.09 21.24
C ILE A 270 -6.45 27.64 21.31
N VAL A 271 -5.58 27.29 22.26
CA VAL A 271 -5.12 25.92 22.47
C VAL A 271 -6.30 25.00 22.79
N GLU A 272 -7.20 25.40 23.70
CA GLU A 272 -8.39 24.61 24.05
C GLU A 272 -9.33 24.41 22.86
N ALA A 273 -9.54 25.47 22.06
CA ALA A 273 -10.35 25.41 20.85
C ALA A 273 -9.76 24.44 19.82
N LEU A 274 -8.44 24.53 19.57
CA LEU A 274 -7.74 23.68 18.60
C LEU A 274 -7.62 22.21 19.03
N ILE A 275 -7.57 21.93 20.34
CA ILE A 275 -7.62 20.57 20.87
C ILE A 275 -9.03 19.99 20.71
N SER A 276 -10.06 20.79 20.99
CA SER A 276 -11.46 20.38 20.87
C SER A 276 -11.87 20.13 19.41
N ASP A 277 -11.29 20.90 18.47
CA ASP A 277 -11.48 20.75 17.02
C ASP A 277 -10.58 19.65 16.39
N GLY A 278 -10.15 18.66 17.18
CA GLY A 278 -9.21 17.58 16.83
C GLY A 278 -9.57 16.67 15.65
N ALA A 279 -10.53 17.04 14.79
CA ALA A 279 -10.98 16.32 13.61
C ALA A 279 -10.30 16.75 12.28
N ARG A 280 -9.55 17.87 12.26
CA ARG A 280 -8.74 18.27 11.09
C ARG A 280 -7.29 17.82 11.26
N ALA A 281 -7.09 16.50 11.19
CA ALA A 281 -5.79 15.83 11.07
C ALA A 281 -5.43 15.66 9.60
#